data_AF-A0A1V6K9F5-F1
#
_entry.id   AF-A0A1V6K9F5-F1
#
_cell.length_a   1.000
_cell.length_b   1.000
_cell.length_c   1.000
_cell.angle_alpha   90.00
_cell.angle_beta   90.00
_cell.angle_gamma   90.00
#
_symmetry.space_group_name_H-M   'P 1'
#
loop_
_entity.id
_entity.type
_entity.pdbx_description
1 polymer ?
#
loop_
_entity_poly.entity_id
_entity_poly.type
_entity_poly.pdbx_seq_one_letter_code
_entity_poly.pdbx_strand_id
1 'polypeptide(L)'
;MQITLQNYLGFGSVFSGQLKATNSSGQSRIIDILDEYGNNYQIEPATEEGPRIVEIQFGHNVAQLLQIMPTTIQVIDGQFLISSGTNIGSLRPTDTMLLFYTVSAPLTFTLHAHEITIAEEQEFSIPEENRERIRKNLVNASLNLELKNKLPIGASAKLFFSTTPSIDTNNPSTYNFMKEAAINSANLQPDFQNVNLTLNKDELNVFTSEQVFMRFAFSFEETGTPVTIHASTMDYIHIKGMMSARVLIEKED
;
A
#
# COMPACT_ATOMS: atom_id res chain seq x y z
N MET A 1 -6.62 2.94 -16.44
CA MET A 1 -5.32 3.12 -17.14
C MET A 1 -5.58 3.87 -18.43
N GLN A 2 -4.74 4.85 -18.78
CA GLN A 2 -4.96 5.73 -19.93
C GLN A 2 -3.71 5.77 -20.83
N ILE A 3 -3.91 5.69 -22.15
CA ILE A 3 -2.88 5.93 -23.15
C ILE A 3 -3.32 7.11 -24.02
N THR A 4 -2.40 8.03 -24.30
CA THR A 4 -2.62 9.15 -25.21
C THR A 4 -1.75 8.95 -26.45
N LEU A 5 -2.41 8.81 -27.59
CA LEU A 5 -1.77 8.77 -28.91
C LEU A 5 -1.79 10.16 -29.52
N GLN A 6 -0.67 10.59 -30.08
CA GLN A 6 -0.57 11.85 -30.80
C GLN A 6 0.09 11.67 -32.17
N ASN A 7 -0.66 11.99 -33.21
CA ASN A 7 -0.24 11.85 -34.60
C ASN A 7 0.02 13.23 -35.22
N TYR A 8 1.25 13.46 -35.66
CA TYR A 8 1.66 14.66 -36.39
C TYR A 8 1.70 14.45 -37.91
N LEU A 9 1.44 13.24 -38.38
CA LEU A 9 1.55 12.87 -39.78
C LEU A 9 0.25 13.17 -40.53
N GLY A 10 0.34 13.59 -41.78
CA GLY A 10 -0.79 13.72 -42.70
C GLY A 10 -1.39 12.38 -43.17
N PHE A 11 -1.06 11.27 -42.48
CA PHE A 11 -1.59 9.94 -42.74
C PHE A 11 -2.20 9.36 -41.47
N GLY A 12 -3.27 8.60 -41.63
CA GLY A 12 -3.85 7.81 -40.55
C GLY A 12 -2.95 6.63 -40.22
N SER A 13 -2.99 6.20 -38.97
CA SER A 13 -2.24 5.03 -38.54
C SER A 13 -3.05 4.15 -37.60
N VAL A 14 -2.69 2.88 -37.60
CA VAL A 14 -3.23 1.89 -36.68
C VAL A 14 -2.13 1.53 -35.69
N PHE A 15 -2.39 1.76 -34.40
CA PHE A 15 -1.49 1.37 -33.33
C PHE A 15 -1.82 -0.05 -32.87
N SER A 16 -0.81 -0.90 -32.79
CA SER A 16 -0.89 -2.21 -32.14
C SER A 16 0.26 -2.35 -31.15
N GLY A 17 -0.01 -2.93 -29.99
CA GLY A 17 1.01 -3.21 -28.99
C GLY A 17 0.43 -4.05 -27.86
N GLN A 18 1.28 -4.37 -26.88
CA GLN A 18 0.87 -5.17 -25.74
C GLN A 18 1.29 -4.49 -24.44
N LEU A 19 0.55 -4.75 -23.36
CA LEU A 19 0.94 -4.38 -22.01
C LEU A 19 1.54 -5.59 -21.32
N LYS A 20 2.77 -5.45 -20.83
CA LYS A 20 3.44 -6.44 -20.00
C LYS A 20 3.51 -5.95 -18.56
N ALA A 21 2.94 -6.74 -17.66
CA ALA A 21 3.02 -6.54 -16.22
C ALA A 21 3.96 -7.59 -15.61
N THR A 22 4.82 -7.18 -14.67
CA THR A 22 5.77 -8.06 -13.97
C THR A 22 5.75 -7.79 -12.47
N ASN A 23 5.83 -8.82 -11.64
CA ASN A 23 5.89 -8.69 -10.18
C ASN A 23 7.29 -8.96 -9.60
N SER A 24 7.47 -8.72 -8.30
CA SER A 24 8.74 -8.91 -7.59
C SER A 24 9.24 -10.36 -7.59
N SER A 25 8.34 -11.34 -7.74
CA SER A 25 8.64 -12.76 -7.86
C SER A 25 9.00 -13.20 -9.29
N GLY A 26 8.99 -12.29 -10.27
CA GLY A 26 9.31 -12.56 -11.67
C GLY A 26 8.16 -13.15 -12.50
N GLN A 27 6.95 -13.25 -11.95
CA GLN A 27 5.77 -13.63 -12.74
C GLN A 27 5.40 -12.49 -13.69
N SER A 28 4.99 -12.85 -14.91
CA SER A 28 4.56 -11.87 -15.91
C SER A 28 3.22 -12.22 -16.55
N ARG A 29 2.49 -11.17 -16.93
CA ARG A 29 1.23 -11.23 -17.67
C ARG A 29 1.30 -10.26 -18.83
N ILE A 30 0.74 -10.66 -19.96
CA ILE A 30 0.70 -9.87 -21.18
C ILE A 30 -0.75 -9.82 -21.65
N ILE A 31 -1.21 -8.63 -22.02
CA ILE A 31 -2.50 -8.43 -22.69
C ILE A 31 -2.30 -7.55 -23.92
N ASP A 32 -3.12 -7.77 -24.94
CA ASP A 32 -3.12 -6.92 -26.14
C ASP A 32 -3.81 -5.57 -25.88
N ILE A 33 -3.31 -4.52 -26.52
CA ILE A 33 -3.92 -3.19 -26.50
C ILE A 33 -4.99 -3.12 -27.60
N LEU A 34 -6.23 -3.44 -27.22
CA LEU A 34 -7.38 -3.50 -28.14
C LEU A 34 -8.56 -2.64 -27.63
N ASP A 35 -9.46 -2.28 -28.53
CA ASP A 35 -10.74 -1.65 -28.23
C ASP A 35 -11.78 -2.65 -27.67
N GLU A 36 -12.97 -2.15 -27.31
CA GLU A 36 -14.06 -2.96 -26.75
C GLU A 36 -14.59 -4.04 -27.72
N TYR A 37 -14.26 -3.94 -29.02
CA TYR A 37 -14.63 -4.87 -30.07
C TYR A 37 -13.47 -5.80 -30.47
N GLY A 38 -12.32 -5.70 -29.81
CA GLY A 38 -11.13 -6.51 -30.09
C GLY A 38 -10.28 -6.01 -31.27
N ASN A 39 -10.44 -4.76 -31.70
CA ASN A 39 -9.65 -4.17 -32.79
C ASN A 39 -8.51 -3.29 -32.26
N ASN A 40 -7.49 -3.09 -33.10
CA ASN A 40 -6.42 -2.13 -32.84
C ASN A 40 -6.94 -0.69 -32.94
N TYR A 41 -6.34 0.21 -32.16
CA TYR A 41 -6.75 1.62 -32.15
C TYR A 41 -6.28 2.35 -33.40
N GLN A 42 -7.21 3.05 -34.05
CA GLN A 42 -6.92 3.91 -35.19
C GLN A 42 -6.78 5.37 -34.74
N ILE A 43 -5.78 6.06 -35.28
CA ILE A 43 -5.60 7.50 -35.12
C ILE A 43 -5.66 8.18 -36.49
N GLU A 44 -6.49 9.21 -36.57
CA GLU A 44 -6.70 9.97 -37.80
C GLU A 44 -5.48 10.82 -38.20
N PRO A 45 -5.35 11.19 -39.48
CA PRO A 45 -4.32 12.10 -39.95
C PRO A 45 -4.35 13.47 -39.24
N ALA A 46 -3.18 14.06 -39.04
CA ALA A 46 -3.05 15.47 -38.70
C ALA A 46 -3.68 16.36 -39.78
N THR A 47 -4.20 17.51 -39.37
CA THR A 47 -4.85 18.49 -40.25
C THR A 47 -4.22 19.87 -40.07
N GLU A 48 -4.68 20.87 -40.82
CA GLU A 48 -4.22 22.26 -40.67
C GLU A 48 -4.45 22.84 -39.25
N GLU A 49 -5.39 22.25 -38.50
CA GLU A 49 -5.66 22.59 -37.10
C GLU A 49 -4.63 22.02 -36.12
N GLY A 50 -3.72 21.15 -36.57
CA GLY A 50 -2.66 20.55 -35.77
C GLY A 50 -2.73 19.02 -35.66
N PRO A 51 -1.94 18.43 -34.73
CA PRO A 51 -1.87 16.98 -34.55
C PRO A 51 -3.20 16.43 -34.04
N ARG A 52 -3.53 15.20 -34.43
CA ARG A 52 -4.66 14.49 -33.85
C ARG A 52 -4.23 13.81 -32.56
N ILE A 53 -5.11 13.87 -31.56
CA ILE A 53 -4.90 13.27 -30.25
C ILE A 53 -6.04 12.29 -30.02
N VAL A 54 -5.72 11.07 -29.62
CA VAL A 54 -6.69 10.05 -29.20
C VAL A 54 -6.35 9.64 -27.77
N GLU A 55 -7.34 9.76 -26.89
CA GLU A 55 -7.25 9.23 -25.53
C GLU A 55 -7.91 7.86 -25.47
N ILE A 56 -7.13 6.86 -25.12
CA ILE A 56 -7.56 5.48 -24.98
C ILE A 56 -7.72 5.17 -23.49
N GLN A 57 -8.93 4.80 -23.10
CA GLN A 57 -9.24 4.35 -21.75
C GLN A 57 -9.28 2.82 -21.71
N PHE A 58 -8.39 2.21 -20.93
CA PHE A 58 -8.36 0.76 -20.73
C PHE A 58 -9.18 0.38 -19.52
N GLY A 59 -10.36 -0.19 -19.77
CA GLY A 59 -11.19 -0.84 -18.74
C GLY A 59 -11.13 -2.37 -18.83
N HIS A 60 -11.14 -2.92 -20.03
CA HIS A 60 -11.21 -4.37 -20.26
C HIS A 60 -9.84 -5.04 -20.03
N ASN A 61 -9.84 -6.19 -19.36
CA ASN A 61 -8.68 -7.07 -19.15
C ASN A 61 -7.49 -6.51 -18.35
N VAL A 62 -7.46 -5.21 -18.01
CA VAL A 62 -6.45 -4.61 -17.10
C VAL A 62 -6.46 -5.31 -15.74
N ALA A 63 -7.63 -5.75 -15.27
CA ALA A 63 -7.75 -6.55 -14.05
C ALA A 63 -6.86 -7.80 -14.07
N GLN A 64 -6.66 -8.43 -15.24
CA GLN A 64 -5.80 -9.61 -15.38
C GLN A 64 -4.32 -9.28 -15.16
N LEU A 65 -3.88 -8.08 -15.56
CA LEU A 65 -2.53 -7.59 -15.26
C LEU A 65 -2.36 -7.32 -13.76
N LEU A 66 -3.39 -6.76 -13.13
CA LEU A 66 -3.35 -6.40 -11.71
C LEU A 66 -3.43 -7.62 -10.77
N GLN A 67 -3.99 -8.75 -11.22
CA GLN A 67 -4.08 -9.99 -10.44
C GLN A 67 -2.72 -10.53 -9.99
N ILE A 68 -1.64 -10.26 -10.73
CA ILE A 68 -0.29 -10.68 -10.33
C ILE A 68 0.41 -9.69 -9.39
N MET A 69 -0.29 -8.63 -8.95
CA MET A 69 0.26 -7.52 -8.16
C MET A 69 1.57 -6.98 -8.75
N PRO A 70 1.52 -6.43 -9.97
CA PRO A 70 2.73 -6.06 -10.68
C PRO A 70 3.43 -4.89 -10.01
N THR A 71 4.76 -4.95 -9.95
CA THR A 71 5.61 -3.84 -9.54
C THR A 71 5.95 -2.93 -10.73
N THR A 72 5.86 -3.45 -11.95
CA THR A 72 6.11 -2.71 -13.19
C THR A 72 5.07 -3.05 -14.27
N ILE A 73 4.66 -2.05 -15.04
CA ILE A 73 3.82 -2.21 -16.24
C ILE A 73 4.44 -1.39 -17.36
N GLN A 74 4.66 -2.01 -18.52
CA GLN A 74 5.26 -1.38 -19.69
C GLN A 74 4.52 -1.77 -20.98
N VAL A 75 4.53 -0.88 -21.96
CA VAL A 75 4.11 -1.21 -23.33
C VAL A 75 5.27 -1.92 -24.02
N ILE A 76 5.01 -3.09 -24.61
CA ILE A 76 5.95 -3.86 -25.44
C ILE A 76 5.38 -4.02 -26.85
N ASP A 77 6.25 -4.30 -27.80
CA ASP A 77 5.90 -4.59 -29.21
C ASP A 77 4.96 -3.55 -29.83
N GLY A 78 5.10 -2.30 -29.38
CA GLY A 78 4.34 -1.15 -29.87
C GLY A 78 4.79 -0.77 -31.28
N GLN A 79 3.87 -0.83 -32.24
CA GLN A 79 4.11 -0.46 -33.63
C GLN A 79 2.95 0.38 -34.17
N PHE A 80 3.28 1.23 -35.14
CA PHE A 80 2.30 1.98 -35.92
C PHE A 80 2.33 1.51 -37.36
N LEU A 81 1.19 1.03 -37.84
CA LEU A 81 0.97 0.76 -39.25
C LEU A 81 0.36 2.00 -39.90
N ILE A 82 1.16 2.70 -40.68
CA ILE A 82 0.68 3.82 -41.50
C ILE A 82 0.09 3.25 -42.78
N SER A 83 -1.18 3.51 -43.05
CA SER A 83 -1.83 3.13 -44.30
C SER A 83 -2.13 4.38 -45.10
N SER A 84 -1.43 4.55 -46.23
CA SER A 84 -1.64 5.69 -47.12
C SER A 84 -2.88 5.53 -48.01
N GLY A 85 -3.45 4.31 -48.09
CA GLY A 85 -4.58 4.02 -48.97
C GLY A 85 -4.29 4.44 -50.41
N THR A 86 -5.14 5.29 -50.98
CA THR A 86 -4.97 5.90 -52.31
C THR A 86 -4.21 7.22 -52.30
N ASN A 87 -3.87 7.76 -51.13
CA ASN A 87 -3.16 9.03 -51.00
C ASN A 87 -1.66 8.82 -51.22
N ILE A 88 -1.08 9.62 -52.11
CA ILE A 88 0.36 9.65 -52.33
C ILE A 88 0.94 10.80 -51.50
N GLY A 89 1.97 10.51 -50.72
CA GLY A 89 2.78 11.54 -50.06
C GLY A 89 4.12 10.95 -49.60
N SER A 90 4.91 11.79 -48.93
CA SER A 90 6.24 11.43 -48.45
C SER A 90 6.36 11.69 -46.96
N LEU A 91 7.11 10.81 -46.29
CA LEU A 91 7.49 10.96 -44.89
C LEU A 91 8.99 11.21 -44.81
N ARG A 92 9.40 12.09 -43.91
CA ARG A 92 10.80 12.32 -43.57
C ARG A 92 11.18 11.46 -42.37
N PRO A 93 12.46 11.06 -42.24
CA PRO A 93 12.94 10.36 -41.05
C PRO A 93 12.73 11.13 -39.73
N THR A 94 12.53 12.45 -39.80
CA THR A 94 12.27 13.33 -38.65
C THR A 94 10.79 13.43 -38.29
N ASP A 95 9.89 12.90 -39.11
CA ASP A 95 8.46 12.94 -38.83
C ASP A 95 8.14 11.93 -37.72
N THR A 96 7.29 12.31 -36.77
CA THR A 96 7.10 11.55 -35.53
C THR A 96 5.63 11.28 -35.24
N MET A 97 5.38 10.12 -34.64
CA MET A 97 4.17 9.84 -33.88
C MET A 97 4.59 9.59 -32.44
N LEU A 98 3.89 10.21 -31.50
CA LEU A 98 4.21 10.11 -30.09
C LEU A 98 3.14 9.29 -29.37
N LEU A 99 3.61 8.38 -28.52
CA LEU A 99 2.80 7.57 -27.63
C LEU A 99 3.16 7.95 -26.20
N PHE A 100 2.21 8.52 -25.48
CA PHE A 100 2.34 8.77 -24.05
C PHE A 100 1.39 7.82 -23.32
N TYR A 101 1.81 7.24 -22.19
CA TYR A 101 0.91 6.42 -21.38
C TYR A 101 1.04 6.74 -19.91
N THR A 102 -0.09 6.67 -19.21
CA THR A 102 -0.18 6.81 -17.76
C THR A 102 -0.94 5.63 -17.19
N VAL A 103 -0.25 4.84 -16.37
CA VAL A 103 -0.87 3.77 -15.62
C VAL A 103 -1.39 4.33 -14.30
N SER A 104 -2.67 4.69 -14.29
CA SER A 104 -3.43 4.91 -13.05
C SER A 104 -4.42 3.75 -12.88
N ALA A 105 -4.25 3.00 -11.79
CA ALA A 105 -5.07 1.86 -11.45
C ALA A 105 -5.45 1.94 -9.97
N PRO A 106 -6.67 2.40 -9.63
CA PRO A 106 -7.16 2.25 -8.28
C PRO A 106 -7.36 0.76 -8.00
N LEU A 107 -6.77 0.27 -6.91
CA LEU A 107 -6.82 -1.13 -6.54
C LEU A 107 -8.12 -1.37 -5.76
N THR A 108 -9.01 -2.20 -6.31
CA THR A 108 -10.24 -2.58 -5.61
C THR A 108 -10.04 -3.94 -4.97
N PHE A 109 -10.15 -4.00 -3.65
CA PHE A 109 -9.93 -5.21 -2.86
C PHE A 109 -11.21 -5.62 -2.15
N THR A 110 -11.45 -6.92 -2.05
CA THR A 110 -12.28 -7.47 -0.99
C THR A 110 -11.33 -8.04 0.04
N LEU A 111 -11.19 -7.37 1.17
CA LEU A 111 -10.34 -7.81 2.26
C LEU A 111 -11.14 -8.70 3.20
N HIS A 112 -10.56 -9.86 3.48
CA HIS A 112 -11.01 -10.76 4.53
C HIS A 112 -10.19 -10.49 5.79
N ALA A 113 -10.84 -10.61 6.95
CA ALA A 113 -10.15 -10.49 8.22
C ALA A 113 -9.08 -11.59 8.33
N HIS A 114 -7.81 -11.18 8.23
CA HIS A 114 -6.66 -12.05 8.41
C HIS A 114 -5.61 -11.30 9.21
N GLU A 115 -5.08 -11.97 10.23
CA GLU A 115 -4.01 -11.42 11.05
C GLU A 115 -2.67 -11.62 10.33
N ILE A 116 -1.99 -10.51 10.07
CA ILE A 116 -0.66 -10.46 9.48
C ILE A 116 0.31 -10.21 10.63
N THR A 117 1.06 -11.24 10.97
CA THR A 117 2.09 -11.17 12.00
C THR A 117 3.41 -10.76 11.37
N ILE A 118 4.05 -9.72 11.92
CA ILE A 118 5.40 -9.33 11.51
C ILE A 118 6.36 -10.41 12.00
N ALA A 119 7.08 -11.03 11.06
CA ALA A 119 7.92 -12.18 11.34
C ALA A 119 9.10 -11.86 12.28
N GLU A 120 9.58 -10.62 12.25
CA GLU A 120 10.69 -10.17 13.08
C GLU A 120 10.20 -9.84 14.49
N GLU A 121 10.78 -10.53 15.47
CA GLU A 121 10.61 -10.24 16.88
C GLU A 121 11.64 -9.21 17.32
N GLN A 122 11.20 -8.18 18.04
CA GLN A 122 12.10 -7.16 18.57
C GLN A 122 12.52 -7.56 19.99
N GLU A 123 13.83 -7.56 20.22
CA GLU A 123 14.42 -7.81 21.53
C GLU A 123 14.87 -6.49 22.17
N PHE A 124 14.52 -6.30 23.44
CA PHE A 124 14.94 -5.18 24.26
C PHE A 124 15.72 -5.68 25.46
N SER A 125 16.95 -5.18 25.64
CA SER A 125 17.69 -5.35 26.88
C SER A 125 17.43 -4.17 27.82
N ILE A 126 16.99 -4.47 29.04
CA ILE A 126 16.71 -3.46 30.06
C ILE A 126 17.84 -3.49 31.10
N PRO A 127 18.64 -2.41 31.22
CA PRO A 127 19.71 -2.33 32.21
C PRO A 127 19.20 -2.53 33.64
N GLU A 128 20.00 -3.15 34.50
CA GLU A 128 19.64 -3.44 35.90
C GLU A 128 19.13 -2.19 36.65
N GLU A 129 19.78 -1.03 36.46
CA GLU A 129 19.36 0.22 37.09
C GLU A 129 17.92 0.60 36.70
N ASN A 130 17.55 0.42 35.43
CA ASN A 130 16.20 0.71 34.95
C ASN A 130 15.21 -0.33 35.49
N ARG A 131 15.59 -1.60 35.57
CA ARG A 131 14.75 -2.67 36.14
C ARG A 131 14.43 -2.41 37.61
N GLU A 132 15.43 -1.97 38.39
CA GLU A 132 15.24 -1.59 39.78
C GLU A 132 14.36 -0.35 39.95
N ARG A 133 14.54 0.68 39.10
CA ARG A 133 13.68 1.87 39.09
C ARG A 133 12.23 1.53 38.73
N ILE A 134 12.02 0.65 37.76
CA ILE A 134 10.68 0.16 37.40
C ILE A 134 10.05 -0.58 38.59
N ARG A 135 10.80 -1.49 39.21
CA ARG A 135 10.32 -2.30 40.35
C ARG A 135 9.94 -1.46 41.56
N LYS A 136 10.75 -0.44 41.91
CA LYS A 136 10.58 0.35 43.13
C LYS A 136 9.63 1.53 42.95
N ASN A 137 9.76 2.24 41.84
CA ASN A 137 9.24 3.59 41.72
C ASN A 137 8.12 3.71 40.68
N LEU A 138 8.02 2.83 39.68
CA LEU A 138 7.04 3.00 38.62
C LEU A 138 5.63 2.61 39.10
N VAL A 139 4.73 3.58 39.10
CA VAL A 139 3.34 3.43 39.54
C VAL A 139 2.43 3.10 38.36
N ASN A 140 2.65 3.78 37.23
CA ASN A 140 1.96 3.50 35.98
C ASN A 140 2.83 3.88 34.78
N ALA A 141 2.55 3.26 33.65
CA ALA A 141 3.00 3.76 32.35
C ALA A 141 1.85 3.63 31.35
N SER A 142 1.79 4.56 30.41
CA SER A 142 0.82 4.54 29.31
C SER A 142 1.50 5.00 28.04
N LEU A 143 1.22 4.30 26.95
CA LEU A 143 1.55 4.74 25.60
C LEU A 143 0.30 5.39 25.00
N ASN A 144 0.34 6.71 24.83
CA ASN A 144 -0.70 7.48 24.16
C ASN A 144 -0.36 7.56 22.67
N LEU A 145 -1.25 7.08 21.82
CA LEU A 145 -1.09 7.09 20.38
C LEU A 145 -2.14 8.01 19.76
N GLU A 146 -1.72 8.92 18.87
CA GLU A 146 -2.60 9.56 17.90
C GLU A 146 -2.48 8.83 16.57
N LEU A 147 -3.57 8.20 16.12
CA LEU A 147 -3.63 7.45 14.87
C LEU A 147 -4.49 8.20 13.87
N LYS A 148 -4.09 8.28 12.60
CA LYS A 148 -4.93 8.80 11.52
C LYS A 148 -4.87 7.84 10.36
N ASN A 149 -6.02 7.28 10.01
CA ASN A 149 -6.16 6.37 8.88
C ASN A 149 -6.81 7.11 7.72
N LYS A 150 -6.15 7.13 6.56
CA LYS A 150 -6.70 7.66 5.31
C LYS A 150 -7.23 6.59 4.37
N LEU A 151 -7.15 5.32 4.77
CA LEU A 151 -7.75 4.22 4.02
C LEU A 151 -9.25 4.13 4.32
N PRO A 152 -10.09 3.71 3.35
CA PRO A 152 -11.53 3.52 3.53
C PRO A 152 -11.89 2.29 4.38
N ILE A 153 -10.91 1.62 4.98
CA ILE A 153 -11.03 0.40 5.76
C ILE A 153 -10.45 0.58 7.16
N GLY A 154 -11.08 -0.02 8.17
CA GLY A 154 -10.51 -0.09 9.50
C GLY A 154 -9.46 -1.18 9.61
N ALA A 155 -8.70 -1.16 10.69
CA ALA A 155 -7.70 -2.14 11.03
C ALA A 155 -7.62 -2.34 12.54
N SER A 156 -6.93 -3.40 12.97
CA SER A 156 -6.50 -3.57 14.35
C SER A 156 -4.98 -3.75 14.37
N ALA A 157 -4.33 -3.21 15.41
CA ALA A 157 -2.93 -3.43 15.69
C ALA A 157 -2.79 -4.07 17.07
N LYS A 158 -2.01 -5.14 17.16
CA LYS A 158 -1.75 -5.89 18.38
C LYS A 158 -0.25 -5.93 18.67
N LEU A 159 0.08 -5.69 19.93
CA LEU A 159 1.42 -5.76 20.48
C LEU A 159 1.46 -6.88 21.51
N PHE A 160 2.31 -7.88 21.28
CA PHE A 160 2.52 -8.99 22.19
C PHE A 160 3.88 -8.81 22.87
N PHE A 161 3.93 -9.02 24.19
CA PHE A 161 5.16 -8.88 24.97
C PHE A 161 5.45 -10.16 25.74
N SER A 162 6.72 -10.58 25.75
CA SER A 162 7.18 -11.78 26.45
C SER A 162 8.56 -11.58 27.07
N THR A 163 8.87 -12.31 28.15
CA THR A 163 10.23 -12.40 28.72
C THR A 163 11.03 -13.54 28.11
N THR A 164 10.41 -14.36 27.25
CA THR A 164 11.05 -15.45 26.52
C THR A 164 10.89 -15.25 25.02
N PRO A 165 11.86 -15.67 24.20
CA PRO A 165 11.77 -15.52 22.76
C PRO A 165 10.69 -16.42 22.15
N SER A 166 10.44 -16.23 20.85
CA SER A 166 9.55 -17.06 20.02
C SER A 166 8.06 -16.92 20.36
N ILE A 167 7.57 -15.67 20.34
CA ILE A 167 6.15 -15.37 20.54
C ILE A 167 5.30 -15.95 19.41
N ASP A 168 4.30 -16.77 19.74
CA ASP A 168 3.25 -17.21 18.80
C ASP A 168 1.96 -16.45 19.11
N THR A 169 1.50 -15.62 18.16
CA THR A 169 0.32 -14.76 18.34
C THR A 169 -0.97 -15.57 18.49
N ASN A 170 -0.97 -16.84 18.09
CA ASN A 170 -2.10 -17.76 18.23
C ASN A 170 -2.03 -18.60 19.52
N ASN A 171 -0.94 -18.53 20.28
CA ASN A 171 -0.74 -19.30 21.49
C ASN A 171 -0.48 -18.41 22.72
N PRO A 172 -1.50 -18.16 23.56
CA PRO A 172 -1.40 -17.32 24.75
C PRO A 172 -0.35 -17.72 25.78
N SER A 173 0.13 -18.97 25.77
CA SER A 173 1.19 -19.38 26.70
C SER A 173 2.59 -18.89 26.32
N THR A 174 2.75 -18.34 25.12
CA THR A 174 4.06 -17.87 24.61
C THR A 174 4.35 -16.41 24.89
N TYR A 175 3.38 -15.65 25.41
CA TYR A 175 3.51 -14.24 25.75
C TYR A 175 2.95 -13.94 27.14
N ASN A 176 3.46 -12.89 27.78
CA ASN A 176 3.00 -12.47 29.10
C ASN A 176 1.71 -11.64 29.01
N PHE A 177 1.61 -10.74 28.03
CA PHE A 177 0.39 -9.96 27.78
C PHE A 177 0.32 -9.43 26.34
N MET A 178 -0.86 -8.93 25.97
CA MET A 178 -1.13 -8.31 24.67
C MET A 178 -1.87 -6.98 24.84
N LYS A 179 -1.52 -5.99 24.02
CA LYS A 179 -2.25 -4.73 23.87
C LYS A 179 -2.79 -4.60 22.47
N GLU A 180 -4.06 -4.23 22.36
CA GLU A 180 -4.75 -4.05 21.09
C GLU A 180 -5.22 -2.61 20.93
N ALA A 181 -5.11 -2.11 19.71
CA ALA A 181 -5.58 -0.81 19.27
C ALA A 181 -6.44 -1.00 18.02
N ALA A 182 -7.72 -0.64 18.10
CA ALA A 182 -8.56 -0.48 16.91
C ALA A 182 -8.13 0.78 16.15
N ILE A 183 -8.11 0.72 14.83
CA ILE A 183 -7.77 1.80 13.91
C ILE A 183 -8.99 2.00 13.01
N ASN A 184 -9.76 3.06 13.28
CA ASN A 184 -10.99 3.34 12.54
C ASN A 184 -10.67 3.69 11.08
N SER A 185 -11.59 3.39 10.17
CA SER A 185 -11.48 3.80 8.76
C SER A 185 -11.58 5.32 8.60
N ALA A 186 -11.08 5.85 7.48
CA ALA A 186 -11.24 7.25 7.12
C ALA A 186 -12.73 7.68 7.03
N ASN A 187 -13.62 6.73 6.74
CA ASN A 187 -15.06 6.98 6.64
C ASN A 187 -15.71 7.13 8.02
N LEU A 188 -15.21 6.40 9.02
CA LEU A 188 -15.73 6.44 10.39
C LEU A 188 -15.09 7.58 11.19
N GLN A 189 -13.77 7.76 11.06
CA GLN A 189 -13.03 8.80 11.76
C GLN A 189 -11.93 9.37 10.83
N PRO A 190 -12.23 10.46 10.09
CA PRO A 190 -11.33 11.00 9.05
C PRO A 190 -10.09 11.74 9.59
N ASP A 191 -10.11 12.07 10.88
CA ASP A 191 -9.05 12.77 11.62
C ASP A 191 -8.42 11.88 12.69
N PHE A 192 -7.53 12.46 13.50
CA PHE A 192 -6.81 11.69 14.51
C PHE A 192 -7.76 11.06 15.54
N GLN A 193 -7.48 9.82 15.89
CA GLN A 193 -8.05 9.10 17.02
C GLN A 193 -7.00 8.93 18.11
N ASN A 194 -7.44 9.05 19.36
CA ASN A 194 -6.59 8.82 20.51
C ASN A 194 -6.76 7.38 20.98
N VAL A 195 -5.66 6.65 21.05
CA VAL A 195 -5.59 5.33 21.65
C VAL A 195 -4.66 5.39 22.85
N ASN A 196 -5.17 5.01 24.02
CA ASN A 196 -4.36 4.94 25.22
C ASN A 196 -4.14 3.47 25.58
N LEU A 197 -2.88 3.04 25.51
CA LEU A 197 -2.44 1.73 25.95
C LEU A 197 -1.78 1.86 27.32
N THR A 198 -2.58 1.80 28.38
CA THR A 198 -2.09 1.81 29.76
C THR A 198 -1.59 0.43 30.17
N LEU A 199 -0.43 0.39 30.83
CA LEU A 199 0.13 -0.80 31.47
C LEU A 199 -0.32 -0.88 32.93
N ASN A 200 -0.90 -2.02 33.30
CA ASN A 200 -1.20 -2.34 34.69
C ASN A 200 0.06 -2.85 35.41
N LYS A 201 -0.05 -3.09 36.73
CA LYS A 201 1.11 -3.48 37.55
C LYS A 201 1.75 -4.80 37.13
N ASP A 202 0.95 -5.79 36.75
CA ASP A 202 1.47 -7.10 36.33
C ASP A 202 2.16 -7.01 34.96
N GLU A 203 1.62 -6.21 34.06
CA GLU A 203 2.24 -5.91 32.76
C GLU A 203 3.55 -5.11 32.92
N LEU A 204 3.61 -4.17 33.87
CA LEU A 204 4.84 -3.44 34.19
C LEU A 204 5.94 -4.36 34.74
N ASN A 205 5.58 -5.37 35.52
CA ASN A 205 6.54 -6.33 36.07
C ASN A 205 7.30 -7.10 34.98
N VAL A 206 6.72 -7.28 33.79
CA VAL A 206 7.39 -7.89 32.63
C VAL A 206 8.65 -7.10 32.25
N PHE A 207 8.61 -5.77 32.36
CA PHE A 207 9.75 -4.89 32.07
C PHE A 207 10.78 -4.82 33.21
N THR A 208 10.62 -5.62 34.26
CA THR A 208 11.67 -5.83 35.28
C THR A 208 12.59 -7.01 34.95
N SER A 209 12.35 -7.70 33.83
CA SER A 209 13.22 -8.74 33.27
C SER A 209 14.33 -8.13 32.43
N GLU A 210 15.50 -8.78 32.40
CA GLU A 210 16.65 -8.33 31.62
C GLU A 210 16.38 -8.26 30.12
N GLN A 211 15.63 -9.23 29.61
CA GLN A 211 15.22 -9.31 28.20
C GLN A 211 13.70 -9.28 28.11
N VAL A 212 13.20 -8.46 27.19
CA VAL A 212 11.79 -8.40 26.79
C VAL A 212 11.73 -8.50 25.28
N PHE A 213 10.88 -9.38 24.79
CA PHE A 213 10.59 -9.62 23.39
C PHE A 213 9.23 -9.02 23.04
N MET A 214 9.13 -8.42 21.86
CA MET A 214 7.89 -7.86 21.35
C MET A 214 7.62 -8.35 19.94
N ARG A 215 6.35 -8.68 19.68
CA ARG A 215 5.87 -9.01 18.34
C ARG A 215 4.68 -8.13 17.97
N PHE A 216 4.67 -7.67 16.73
CA PHE A 216 3.59 -6.88 16.16
C PHE A 216 2.72 -7.76 15.27
N ALA A 217 1.40 -7.62 15.39
CA ALA A 217 0.46 -8.14 14.41
C ALA A 217 -0.55 -7.06 14.04
N PHE A 218 -1.06 -7.13 12.82
CA PHE A 218 -2.13 -6.25 12.37
C PHE A 218 -3.14 -7.03 11.55
N SER A 219 -4.38 -6.55 11.52
CA SER A 219 -5.41 -7.09 10.63
C SER A 219 -6.22 -5.94 10.05
N PHE A 220 -6.72 -6.11 8.84
CA PHE A 220 -7.74 -5.22 8.30
C PHE A 220 -9.12 -5.77 8.65
N GLU A 221 -10.08 -4.87 8.84
CA GLU A 221 -11.48 -5.24 9.01
C GLU A 221 -12.00 -5.92 7.74
N GLU A 222 -12.93 -6.87 7.94
CA GLU A 222 -13.63 -7.47 6.83
C GLU A 222 -14.50 -6.41 6.14
N THR A 223 -14.32 -6.30 4.83
CA THR A 223 -14.92 -5.21 4.05
C THR A 223 -16.34 -5.52 3.60
N GLY A 224 -16.73 -6.80 3.54
CA GLY A 224 -18.05 -7.31 3.09
C GLY A 224 -18.43 -6.97 1.64
N THR A 225 -17.87 -5.90 1.09
CA THR A 225 -18.05 -5.32 -0.22
C THR A 225 -16.68 -4.83 -0.73
N PRO A 226 -16.46 -4.78 -2.06
CA PRO A 226 -15.19 -4.31 -2.59
C PRO A 226 -14.91 -2.85 -2.20
N VAL A 227 -13.72 -2.59 -1.67
CA VAL A 227 -13.22 -1.26 -1.32
C VAL A 227 -12.13 -0.82 -2.28
N THR A 228 -12.16 0.46 -2.65
CA THR A 228 -11.17 1.03 -3.57
C THR A 228 -10.08 1.76 -2.79
N ILE A 229 -8.83 1.31 -2.94
CA ILE A 229 -7.63 1.96 -2.42
C ILE A 229 -6.86 2.52 -3.63
N HIS A 230 -6.57 3.81 -3.63
CA HIS A 230 -5.98 4.46 -4.78
C HIS A 230 -4.46 4.25 -4.89
N ALA A 231 -3.84 3.66 -3.85
CA ALA A 231 -2.40 3.43 -3.71
C ALA A 231 -1.58 4.71 -4.01
N SER A 232 -2.12 5.86 -3.61
CA SER A 232 -1.53 7.18 -3.78
C SER A 232 -0.84 7.63 -2.49
N THR A 233 -0.08 8.73 -2.54
CA THR A 233 0.46 9.36 -1.32
C THR A 233 -0.61 9.87 -0.35
N MET A 234 -1.88 9.88 -0.77
CA MET A 234 -3.02 10.21 0.08
C MET A 234 -3.52 9.01 0.90
N ASP A 235 -3.12 7.78 0.55
CA ASP A 235 -3.52 6.53 1.22
C ASP A 235 -2.43 6.14 2.24
N TYR A 236 -2.64 6.45 3.52
CA TYR A 236 -1.68 6.15 4.58
C TYR A 236 -2.34 5.93 5.94
N ILE A 237 -1.59 5.27 6.84
CA ILE A 237 -1.86 5.26 8.27
C ILE A 237 -0.73 6.03 8.96
N HIS A 238 -1.07 7.09 9.69
CA HIS A 238 -0.13 7.91 10.44
C HIS A 238 -0.26 7.58 11.93
N ILE A 239 0.88 7.33 12.57
CA ILE A 239 0.96 7.00 14.00
C ILE A 239 1.89 8.01 14.67
N LYS A 240 1.40 8.70 15.70
CA LYS A 240 2.24 9.47 16.63
C LYS A 240 2.12 8.85 18.01
N GLY A 241 3.25 8.66 18.69
CA GLY A 241 3.27 8.09 20.03
C GLY A 241 3.89 9.02 21.05
N MET A 242 3.30 9.07 22.24
CA MET A 242 3.87 9.69 23.43
C MET A 242 3.79 8.69 24.60
N MET A 243 4.94 8.32 25.14
CA MET A 243 5.01 7.53 26.36
C MET A 243 4.89 8.47 27.58
N SER A 244 4.08 8.07 28.54
CA SER A 244 3.94 8.76 29.83
C SER A 244 4.12 7.76 30.96
N ALA A 245 4.94 8.11 31.95
CA ALA A 245 5.22 7.27 33.10
C ALA A 245 5.08 8.10 34.39
N ARG A 246 4.41 7.53 35.40
CA ARG A 246 4.35 8.13 36.73
C ARG A 246 5.25 7.33 37.67
N VAL A 247 6.23 8.01 38.23
CA VAL A 247 7.15 7.45 39.22
C VAL A 247 6.90 8.06 40.60
N LEU A 248 7.01 7.25 41.63
CA LEU A 248 7.10 7.69 43.01
C LEU A 248 8.53 8.18 43.26
N ILE A 249 8.66 9.41 43.77
CA ILE A 249 9.95 9.94 44.23
C ILE A 249 9.99 9.73 45.74
N GLU A 250 10.90 8.89 46.22
CA GLU A 250 11.19 8.78 47.65
C GLU A 250 11.77 10.12 48.14
N LYS A 251 11.32 10.60 49.30
CA LYS A 251 11.95 11.76 49.95
C LYS A 251 13.33 11.33 50.45
N GLU A 252 14.37 12.10 50.14
CA GLU A 252 15.63 12.02 50.86
C GLU A 252 15.39 12.39 52.33
N ASP A 253 15.71 11.47 53.24
CA ASP A 253 15.88 11.75 54.68
C ASP A 253 17.27 12.36 54.93
#